data_AF-A0ABD1VH99-F1
#
_entry.id   AF-A0ABD1VH99-F1
#
_cell.length_a   1.000
_cell.length_b   1.000
_cell.length_c   1.000
_cell.angle_alpha   90.00
_cell.angle_beta   90.00
_cell.angle_gamma   90.00
#
_symmetry.space_group_name_H-M   'P 1'
#
loop_
_entity.id
_entity.type
_entity.pdbx_description
1 polymer ?
#
loop_
_entity_poly.entity_id
_entity_poly.type
_entity_poly.pdbx_seq_one_letter_code
_entity_poly.pdbx_strand_id
1 'polypeptide(L)'
;MEKYLFAGVIDGRNIWANNLDASLNALQALEGVVGKDKLVVSTSCSLLHTAVDLVNENKLDKELKSWLAFAAQKLLEVNALAKAISGQKDEAFFSSNEAAHASRKSSPRVTNEACSKGCFCLEGD
;
A
#
# COMPACT_ATOMS: atom_id res chain seq x y z
N MET A 1 0.15 -0.02 33.06
CA MET A 1 0.59 -0.98 32.03
C MET A 1 0.67 -0.22 30.72
N GLU A 2 1.89 0.10 30.30
CA GLU A 2 2.11 0.77 29.02
C GLU A 2 1.88 -0.24 27.89
N LYS A 3 1.01 0.10 26.94
CA LYS A 3 0.68 -0.74 25.80
C LYS A 3 1.17 -0.06 24.52
N TYR A 4 1.83 -0.81 23.67
CA TYR A 4 2.24 -0.38 22.34
C TYR A 4 1.20 -0.84 21.32
N LEU A 5 0.91 -0.02 20.32
CA LEU A 5 0.03 -0.34 19.21
C LEU A 5 0.88 -0.60 17.96
N PHE A 6 0.85 -1.84 17.48
CA PHE A 6 1.42 -2.21 16.19
C PHE A 6 0.34 -2.09 15.11
N ALA A 7 0.44 -1.06 14.28
CA ALA A 7 -0.52 -0.79 13.22
C ALA A 7 -0.10 -1.53 11.94
N GLY A 8 -0.77 -2.65 11.65
CA GLY A 8 -0.56 -3.50 10.49
C GLY A 8 -1.12 -2.92 9.17
N VAL A 9 -0.62 -1.76 8.74
CA VAL A 9 -1.15 -1.02 7.57
C VAL A 9 -0.63 -1.52 6.23
N ILE A 10 0.53 -2.19 6.21
CA ILE A 10 1.10 -2.76 4.99
C ILE A 10 0.60 -4.19 4.80
N ASP A 11 -0.08 -4.47 3.68
CA ASP A 11 -0.64 -5.79 3.43
C ASP A 11 0.45 -6.83 3.14
N GLY A 12 0.58 -7.85 4.00
CA GLY A 12 1.51 -8.95 3.82
C GLY A 12 0.98 -10.16 3.03
N ARG A 13 -0.32 -10.16 2.64
CA ARG A 13 -0.94 -11.28 1.90
C ARG A 13 -1.01 -11.04 0.40
N ASN A 14 -0.92 -9.80 -0.03
CA ASN A 14 -1.14 -9.41 -1.42
C ASN A 14 0.08 -8.72 -2.02
N ILE A 15 0.18 -8.72 -3.34
CA ILE A 15 1.34 -8.25 -4.09
C ILE A 15 1.25 -6.80 -4.55
N TRP A 16 0.19 -6.08 -4.16
CA TRP A 16 0.00 -4.68 -4.56
C TRP A 16 0.84 -3.73 -3.71
N ALA A 17 1.31 -2.66 -4.34
CA ALA A 17 1.89 -1.50 -3.66
C ALA A 17 0.87 -0.86 -2.72
N ASN A 18 1.32 -0.47 -1.53
CA ASN A 18 0.46 0.17 -0.54
C ASN A 18 0.09 1.58 -0.96
N ASN A 19 -1.08 2.07 -0.56
CA ASN A 19 -1.43 3.48 -0.69
C ASN A 19 -0.85 4.24 0.51
N LEU A 20 0.31 4.86 0.29
CA LEU A 20 1.06 5.49 1.37
C LEU A 20 0.31 6.67 2.00
N ASP A 21 -0.41 7.47 1.21
CA ASP A 21 -1.18 8.60 1.74
C ASP A 21 -2.35 8.15 2.59
N ALA A 22 -3.10 7.14 2.15
CA ALA A 22 -4.19 6.56 2.93
C ALA A 22 -3.68 5.94 4.25
N SER A 23 -2.57 5.20 4.18
CA SER A 23 -1.94 4.62 5.37
C SER A 23 -1.40 5.69 6.32
N LEU A 24 -0.78 6.76 5.80
CA LEU A 24 -0.27 7.86 6.60
C LEU A 24 -1.40 8.58 7.35
N ASN A 25 -2.51 8.87 6.68
CA ASN A 25 -3.68 9.48 7.31
C ASN A 25 -4.25 8.61 8.43
N ALA A 26 -4.34 7.28 8.21
CA ALA A 26 -4.77 6.35 9.24
C ALA A 26 -3.79 6.30 10.43
N LEU A 27 -2.49 6.32 10.16
CA LEU A 27 -1.45 6.34 11.18
C LEU A 27 -1.48 7.62 12.01
N GLN A 28 -1.68 8.79 11.40
CA GLN A 28 -1.83 10.06 12.11
C GLN A 28 -3.09 10.08 13.00
N ALA A 29 -4.19 9.49 12.54
CA ALA A 29 -5.39 9.34 13.36
C ALA A 29 -5.14 8.44 14.58
N LEU A 30 -4.39 7.34 14.42
CA LEU A 30 -4.00 6.45 15.52
C LEU A 30 -3.00 7.11 16.48
N GLU A 31 -2.09 7.91 15.94
CA GLU A 31 -1.12 8.70 16.72
C GLU A 31 -1.83 9.66 17.67
N GLY A 32 -2.92 10.29 17.23
CA GLY A 32 -3.76 11.14 18.08
C GLY A 32 -4.43 10.41 19.26
N VAL A 33 -4.61 9.08 19.15
CA VAL A 33 -5.25 8.26 20.21
C VAL A 33 -4.22 7.67 21.17
N VAL A 34 -3.09 7.17 20.66
CA VAL A 34 -2.12 6.38 21.46
C VAL A 34 -0.87 7.20 21.84
N GLY A 35 -0.55 8.25 21.08
CA GLY A 35 0.65 9.07 21.22
C GLY A 35 1.84 8.55 20.40
N LYS A 36 2.73 9.47 20.01
CA LYS A 36 3.89 9.24 19.13
C LYS A 36 4.76 8.05 19.53
N ASP A 37 5.08 7.95 20.82
CA ASP A 37 6.06 6.97 21.30
C ASP A 37 5.51 5.54 21.41
N LYS A 38 4.20 5.36 21.18
CA LYS A 38 3.51 4.09 21.37
C LYS A 38 2.95 3.49 20.09
N LEU A 39 3.08 4.19 18.96
CA LEU A 39 2.64 3.73 17.65
C LEU A 39 3.82 3.13 16.87
N VAL A 40 3.68 1.87 16.45
CA VAL A 40 4.67 1.18 15.62
C VAL A 40 4.03 0.81 14.30
N VAL A 41 4.61 1.25 13.18
CA VAL A 41 4.17 0.83 11.84
C VAL A 41 4.60 -0.63 11.62
N SER A 42 3.65 -1.47 11.23
CA SER A 42 3.88 -2.89 11.00
C SER A 42 3.19 -3.37 9.72
N THR A 43 3.49 -4.62 9.36
CA THR A 43 2.76 -5.38 8.34
C THR A 43 1.52 -6.01 8.95
N SER A 44 0.51 -6.27 8.11
CA SER A 44 -0.77 -6.89 8.52
C SER A 44 -0.58 -8.32 9.00
N CYS A 45 0.38 -9.04 8.42
CA CYS A 45 0.79 -10.39 8.77
C CYS A 45 2.22 -10.66 8.33
N SER A 46 2.73 -11.85 8.63
CA SER A 46 4.03 -12.31 8.12
C SER A 46 4.12 -12.17 6.59
N LEU A 47 5.26 -11.66 6.11
CA LEU A 47 5.57 -11.52 4.69
C LEU A 47 5.90 -12.87 4.01
N LEU A 48 5.87 -13.98 4.76
CA LEU A 48 6.01 -15.32 4.19
C LEU A 48 4.96 -15.63 3.11
N HIS A 49 3.81 -14.95 3.16
CA HIS A 49 2.70 -15.16 2.22
C HIS A 49 2.79 -14.34 0.93
N THR A 50 3.82 -13.50 0.78
CA THR A 50 4.08 -12.75 -0.46
C THR A 50 5.36 -13.24 -1.12
N ALA A 51 5.51 -12.96 -2.42
CA ALA A 51 6.76 -13.15 -3.12
C ALA A 51 7.90 -12.32 -2.49
N VAL A 52 9.14 -12.75 -2.69
CA VAL A 52 10.32 -12.24 -1.98
C VAL A 52 10.76 -10.87 -2.49
N ASP A 53 11.04 -10.73 -3.79
CA ASP A 53 11.57 -9.49 -4.36
C ASP A 53 11.11 -9.29 -5.80
N LEU A 54 10.61 -8.08 -6.09
CA LEU A 54 10.14 -7.68 -7.42
C LEU A 54 11.30 -7.43 -8.41
N VAL A 55 12.53 -7.18 -7.93
CA VAL A 55 13.69 -6.94 -8.80
C VAL A 55 14.00 -8.14 -9.71
N ASN A 56 13.65 -9.34 -9.27
CA ASN A 56 13.89 -10.58 -10.01
C ASN A 56 12.92 -10.81 -11.17
N GLU A 57 11.82 -10.04 -11.22
CA GLU A 57 10.81 -10.20 -12.27
C GLU A 57 11.23 -9.47 -13.54
N ASN A 58 11.92 -10.12 -14.47
CA ASN A 58 12.36 -9.46 -15.71
C ASN A 58 11.32 -9.43 -16.83
N LYS A 59 10.22 -10.18 -16.69
CA LYS A 59 9.20 -10.35 -17.74
C LYS A 59 8.03 -9.37 -17.65
N LEU A 60 7.83 -8.73 -16.49
CA LEU A 60 6.72 -7.81 -16.27
C LEU A 60 7.00 -6.42 -16.87
N ASP A 61 5.94 -5.83 -17.44
CA ASP A 61 5.96 -4.44 -17.92
C ASP A 61 6.33 -3.47 -16.78
N LYS A 62 7.04 -2.39 -17.10
CA LYS A 62 7.43 -1.37 -16.11
C LYS A 62 6.21 -0.73 -15.42
N GLU A 63 5.13 -0.53 -16.18
CA GLU A 63 3.86 -0.01 -15.64
C GLU A 63 3.29 -0.96 -14.59
N LEU A 64 3.15 -2.25 -14.91
CA LEU A 64 2.61 -3.23 -13.98
C LEU A 64 3.51 -3.42 -12.75
N LYS A 65 4.84 -3.40 -12.92
CA LYS A 65 5.79 -3.42 -11.81
C LYS A 65 5.59 -2.26 -10.85
N SER A 66 5.27 -1.06 -11.36
CA SER A 66 5.05 0.11 -10.50
C SER A 66 3.86 -0.07 -9.56
N TRP A 67 2.89 -0.93 -9.91
CA TRP A 67 1.71 -1.21 -9.08
C TRP A 67 1.94 -2.31 -8.05
N LEU A 68 3.07 -3.01 -8.14
CA LEU A 68 3.37 -4.18 -7.32
C LEU A 68 4.40 -3.84 -6.25
N ALA A 69 4.27 -4.49 -5.10
CA ALA A 69 5.25 -4.49 -4.02
C ALA A 69 5.30 -5.88 -3.41
N PHE A 70 6.50 -6.48 -3.40
CA PHE A 70 6.77 -7.78 -2.79
C PHE A 70 7.38 -7.58 -1.39
N ALA A 71 7.86 -8.64 -0.74
CA ALA A 71 8.36 -8.56 0.64
C ALA A 71 9.45 -7.48 0.81
N ALA A 72 10.44 -7.44 -0.08
CA ALA A 72 11.51 -6.44 -0.05
C ALA A 72 10.97 -5.01 -0.16
N GLN A 73 10.07 -4.75 -1.11
CA GLN A 73 9.47 -3.43 -1.32
C GLN A 73 8.56 -3.02 -0.15
N LYS A 74 7.79 -3.96 0.40
CA LYS A 74 6.91 -3.72 1.56
C LYS A 74 7.70 -3.29 2.81
N LEU A 75 8.92 -3.80 3.00
CA LEU A 75 9.79 -3.34 4.08
C LEU A 75 10.23 -1.88 3.87
N LEU A 76 10.47 -1.47 2.62
CA LEU A 76 10.75 -0.07 2.30
C LEU A 76 9.53 0.82 2.55
N GLU A 77 8.32 0.36 2.21
CA GLU A 77 7.06 1.07 2.50
C GLU A 77 6.85 1.27 4.01
N VAL A 78 7.09 0.23 4.84
CA VAL A 78 7.04 0.36 6.31
C VAL A 78 7.99 1.43 6.81
N ASN A 79 9.25 1.41 6.33
CA ASN A 79 10.25 2.39 6.73
C ASN A 79 9.89 3.81 6.27
N ALA A 80 9.37 3.96 5.05
CA ALA A 80 8.92 5.24 4.52
C ALA A 80 7.78 5.83 5.35
N LEU A 81 6.79 5.01 5.74
CA LEU A 81 5.70 5.44 6.63
C LEU A 81 6.20 5.80 8.03
N ALA A 82 7.10 5.00 8.61
CA ALA A 82 7.67 5.28 9.93
C ALA A 82 8.45 6.61 9.95
N LYS A 83 9.22 6.87 8.89
CA LYS A 83 9.92 8.16 8.72
C LYS A 83 8.96 9.32 8.49
N ALA A 84 7.90 9.11 7.72
CA ALA A 84 6.87 10.13 7.49
C ALA A 84 6.15 10.55 8.79
N ILE A 85 5.80 9.60 9.67
CA ILE A 85 5.24 9.90 11.00
C ILE A 85 6.25 10.69 11.85
N SER A 86 7.54 10.36 11.73
CA SER A 86 8.62 11.06 12.45
C SER A 86 8.94 12.45 11.88
N GLY A 87 8.22 12.91 10.85
CA GLY A 87 8.43 14.21 10.19
C GLY A 87 9.52 14.22 9.11
N GLN A 88 10.11 13.07 8.78
CA GLN A 88 11.10 12.92 7.70
C GLN A 88 10.44 12.24 6.48
N LYS A 89 9.45 12.91 5.90
CA LYS A 89 8.73 12.38 4.74
C LYS A 89 9.62 12.44 3.50
N ASP A 90 9.77 11.29 2.82
CA ASP A 90 10.38 11.22 1.51
C ASP A 90 9.35 11.58 0.43
N GLU A 91 9.26 12.87 0.09
CA GLU A 91 8.29 13.37 -0.90
C GLU A 91 8.43 12.70 -2.27
N ALA A 92 9.65 12.32 -2.67
CA ALA A 92 9.88 11.67 -3.96
C ALA A 92 9.28 10.25 -4.00
N PHE A 93 9.43 9.50 -2.91
CA PHE A 93 8.85 8.16 -2.79
C PHE A 93 7.32 8.20 -2.76
N PHE A 94 6.73 9.15 -2.01
CA PHE A 94 5.28 9.32 -1.94
C PHE A 94 4.69 9.77 -3.28
N SER A 95 5.31 10.75 -3.96
CA SER A 95 4.84 11.20 -5.27
C SER A 95 4.90 10.08 -6.33
N SER A 96 5.95 9.23 -6.28
CA SER A 96 6.06 8.06 -7.15
C SER A 96 4.95 7.03 -6.88
N ASN A 97 4.60 6.81 -5.60
CA ASN A 97 3.52 5.93 -5.20
C ASN A 97 2.16 6.46 -5.67
N GLU A 98 1.90 7.76 -5.50
CA GLU A 98 0.68 8.42 -5.96
C GLU A 98 0.53 8.28 -7.48
N ALA A 99 1.59 8.51 -8.24
CA ALA A 99 1.59 8.33 -9.70
C ALA A 99 1.32 6.86 -10.10
N ALA A 100 1.88 5.89 -9.37
CA ALA A 100 1.60 4.48 -9.60
C ALA A 100 0.12 4.13 -9.33
N HIS A 101 -0.48 4.66 -8.26
CA HIS A 101 -1.91 4.47 -7.99
C HIS A 101 -2.80 5.18 -9.00
N ALA A 102 -2.44 6.40 -9.41
CA ALA A 102 -3.17 7.16 -10.43
C ALA A 102 -3.18 6.42 -11.77
N SER A 103 -2.00 5.97 -12.23
CA SER A 103 -1.89 5.18 -13.48
C SER A 103 -2.70 3.88 -13.43
N ARG A 104 -2.68 3.17 -12.29
CA ARG A 104 -3.51 1.96 -12.10
C ARG A 104 -4.99 2.26 -12.22
N LYS A 105 -5.48 3.34 -11.58
CA LYS A 105 -6.90 3.73 -11.62
C LYS A 105 -7.37 4.15 -13.01
N SER A 106 -6.49 4.79 -13.80
CA SER A 106 -6.81 5.21 -15.16
C SER A 106 -6.55 4.15 -16.22
N SER A 107 -5.92 3.02 -15.87
CA SER A 107 -5.48 2.04 -16.86
C SER A 107 -6.68 1.31 -17.48
N PRO A 108 -6.76 1.21 -18.82
CA PRO A 108 -7.81 0.44 -19.50
C PRO A 108 -7.70 -1.07 -19.23
N ARG A 109 -6.57 -1.54 -18.67
CA ARG A 109 -6.38 -2.92 -18.20
C ARG A 109 -7.17 -3.20 -16.91
N VAL A 110 -7.49 -2.16 -16.13
CA VAL A 110 -8.18 -2.28 -14.83
C VAL A 110 -9.66 -1.99 -14.98
N THR A 111 -10.04 -1.01 -15.79
CA THR A 111 -11.44 -0.65 -16.03
C THR A 111 -11.83 -0.97 -17.47
N ASN A 112 -12.68 -1.98 -17.64
CA ASN A 112 -13.25 -2.38 -18.92
C ASN A 112 -14.76 -2.10 -18.93
N GLU A 113 -15.28 -1.57 -20.04
CA GLU A 113 -16.71 -1.33 -20.23
C GLU A 113 -17.58 -2.58 -20.04
N ALA A 114 -17.04 -3.77 -20.34
CA ALA A 114 -17.72 -5.05 -20.09
C ALA A 114 -18.00 -5.31 -18.60
N CYS A 115 -17.10 -4.90 -17.70
CA CYS A 115 -17.32 -5.00 -16.26
C CYS A 115 -18.38 -4.01 -15.77
N SER A 116 -18.45 -2.81 -16.34
CA SER A 116 -19.51 -1.84 -16.01
C SER A 116 -20.89 -2.35 -16.44
N LYS A 117 -20.98 -2.99 -17.62
CA LYS A 117 -22.22 -3.61 -18.11
C LYS A 117 -22.66 -4.82 -17.26
N GLY A 118 -21.73 -5.56 -16.66
CA GLY A 118 -22.06 -6.70 -15.79
C GLY A 118 -22.77 -6.31 -14.48
N CYS A 119 -22.54 -5.09 -13.97
CA CYS A 119 -23.25 -4.57 -12.79
C CYS A 119 -24.73 -4.27 -13.10
N PHE A 120 -25.02 -3.87 -14.34
CA PHE A 120 -26.38 -3.58 -14.80
C PHE A 120 -27.28 -4.83 -14.85
N CYS A 121 -26.70 -6.04 -14.93
CA CYS A 121 -27.45 -7.29 -14.91
C CYS A 121 -28.06 -7.66 -13.54
N LEU A 122 -27.82 -6.87 -12.49
CA LEU A 122 -28.36 -7.09 -11.14
C LEU A 122 -29.61 -6.26 -10.83
N GLU A 123 -30.06 -5.37 -11.74
CA GLU A 123 -31.27 -4.56 -11.58
C GLU A 123 -32.54 -5.21 -12.20
N GLY A 124 -32.54 -6.54 -12.34
CA GLY A 124 -33.68 -7.28 -12.88
C GLY A 124 -34.01 -8.52 -12.07
N ASP A 125 -34.74 -8.33 -10.96
CA ASP A 125 -35.71 -9.27 -10.34
C ASP A 125 -36.65 -8.48 -9.40
#